data_AF-A0AAN7N6A3-F1
#
_entry.id   AF-A0AAN7N6A3-F1
#
_cell.length_a   1.000
_cell.length_b   1.000
_cell.length_c   1.000
_cell.angle_alpha   90.00
_cell.angle_beta   90.00
_cell.angle_gamma   90.00
#
_symmetry.space_group_name_H-M   'P 1'
#
loop_
_entity.id
_entity.type
_entity.pdbx_description
1 polymer ?
#
loop_
_entity_poly.entity_id
_entity_poly.type
_entity_poly.pdbx_seq_one_letter_code
_entity_poly.pdbx_strand_id
1 'polypeptide(L)'
;MATFEEQTECIVEALFSDLLGEDESDCRSLETDSGERVPSAGEPPAGFDPVVVASRLRRMGDHCNVDFERVSSEALAEVLKGKMEKFGAAVDSLSRSWSNQNPELVYERVFLSVSVKLLMHLAKKVSDKVNYKQLAEVINGNSQVRSYIEAHGGWVRM
;
A
#
# COMPACT_ATOMS: atom_id res chain seq x y z
N MET A 1 -6.91 -21.10 -3.24
CA MET A 1 -6.76 -19.67 -3.52
C MET A 1 -6.21 -19.03 -2.27
N ALA A 2 -5.24 -18.11 -2.38
CA ALA A 2 -4.75 -17.36 -1.23
C ALA A 2 -5.89 -16.53 -0.63
N THR A 3 -5.97 -16.50 0.69
CA THR A 3 -6.88 -15.65 1.48
C THR A 3 -6.60 -14.17 1.23
N PHE A 4 -7.53 -13.29 1.63
CA PHE A 4 -7.34 -11.84 1.53
C PHE A 4 -6.08 -11.42 2.31
N GLU A 5 -5.89 -12.00 3.49
CA GLU A 5 -4.79 -11.70 4.40
C GLU A 5 -3.44 -12.10 3.80
N GLU A 6 -3.34 -13.29 3.23
CA GLU A 6 -2.12 -13.76 2.52
C GLU A 6 -1.82 -12.88 1.31
N GLN A 7 -2.85 -12.51 0.52
CA GLN A 7 -2.67 -11.60 -0.61
C GLN A 7 -2.16 -10.23 -0.15
N THR A 8 -2.76 -9.66 0.90
CA THR A 8 -2.33 -8.38 1.47
C THR A 8 -0.88 -8.44 1.94
N GLU A 9 -0.45 -9.51 2.61
CA GLU A 9 0.95 -9.66 3.05
C GLU A 9 1.90 -9.70 1.85
N CYS A 10 1.62 -10.52 0.82
CA CYS A 10 2.43 -10.57 -0.40
C CYS A 10 2.52 -9.20 -1.12
N ILE A 11 1.43 -8.45 -1.18
CA ILE A 11 1.42 -7.11 -1.81
C ILE A 11 2.29 -6.14 -1.02
N VAL A 12 2.19 -6.15 0.31
CA VAL A 12 2.96 -5.23 1.16
C VAL A 12 4.45 -5.57 1.10
N GLU A 13 4.81 -6.85 1.05
CA GLU A 13 6.20 -7.30 0.84
C GLU A 13 6.74 -6.84 -0.51
N ALA A 14 5.95 -6.98 -1.59
CA ALA A 14 6.34 -6.50 -2.92
C ALA A 14 6.50 -4.97 -2.95
N LEU A 15 5.57 -4.24 -2.33
CA LEU A 15 5.63 -2.77 -2.22
C LEU A 15 6.90 -2.31 -1.52
N PHE A 16 7.24 -2.95 -0.40
CA PHE A 16 8.41 -2.60 0.39
C PHE A 16 9.72 -2.99 -0.28
N SER A 17 9.78 -4.17 -0.90
CA SER A 17 10.97 -4.63 -1.64
C SER A 17 11.32 -3.65 -2.77
N ASP A 18 10.31 -3.16 -3.48
CA ASP A 18 10.50 -2.17 -4.53
C ASP A 18 10.96 -0.81 -3.94
N LEU A 19 10.44 -0.38 -2.79
CA LEU A 19 10.88 0.86 -2.12
C LEU A 19 12.32 0.81 -1.63
N LEU A 20 12.79 -0.37 -1.19
CA LEU A 20 14.18 -0.58 -0.78
C LEU A 20 15.13 -0.77 -1.97
N GLY A 21 14.65 -1.34 -3.08
CA GLY A 21 15.42 -1.58 -4.29
C GLY A 21 15.68 -0.32 -5.12
N GLU A 22 14.98 0.79 -4.88
CA GLU A 22 15.20 2.08 -5.55
C GLU A 22 16.60 2.68 -5.29
N ASP A 23 17.35 2.22 -4.28
CA ASP A 23 18.73 2.65 -4.03
C ASP A 23 19.77 1.97 -4.98
N GLU A 24 19.38 0.89 -5.69
CA GLU A 24 20.30 0.05 -6.49
C GLU A 24 19.84 -0.16 -7.96
N SER A 25 19.12 0.78 -8.58
CA SER A 25 18.74 0.63 -10.01
C SER A 25 19.11 1.81 -10.90
N ASP A 26 20.39 2.12 -10.92
CA ASP A 26 21.04 2.73 -12.06
C ASP A 26 21.47 1.63 -13.04
N CYS A 27 20.53 0.87 -13.63
CA CYS A 27 20.82 -0.02 -14.77
C CYS A 27 19.59 -0.42 -15.61
N ARG A 28 19.77 -0.23 -16.91
CA ARG A 28 18.90 -0.50 -18.06
C ARG A 28 18.40 -1.95 -18.11
N SER A 29 17.25 -2.17 -18.75
CA SER A 29 17.18 -2.88 -20.06
C SER A 29 15.80 -2.73 -20.72
N LEU A 30 15.83 -2.28 -21.97
CA LEU A 30 14.74 -2.31 -22.94
C LEU A 30 14.86 -3.61 -23.73
N GLU A 31 14.05 -4.64 -23.49
CA GLU A 31 13.87 -5.80 -24.39
C GLU A 31 12.55 -6.51 -24.00
N THR A 32 11.67 -7.06 -24.83
CA THR A 32 11.28 -6.99 -26.26
C THR A 32 9.96 -7.76 -26.35
N ASP A 33 9.15 -7.44 -27.36
CA ASP A 33 8.04 -8.22 -27.92
C ASP A 33 8.24 -9.75 -27.93
N SER A 34 7.22 -10.53 -27.53
CA SER A 34 6.81 -11.82 -28.16
C SER A 34 5.93 -12.71 -27.25
N GLY A 35 4.76 -13.12 -27.78
CA GLY A 35 4.26 -14.49 -27.60
C GLY A 35 3.05 -14.69 -26.69
N GLU A 36 1.86 -14.79 -27.30
CA GLU A 36 0.63 -15.34 -26.70
C GLU A 36 0.91 -16.75 -26.13
N ARG A 37 0.93 -16.87 -24.79
CA ARG A 37 1.19 -18.14 -24.09
C ARG A 37 -0.14 -18.76 -23.64
N VAL A 38 -0.44 -19.93 -24.21
CA VAL A 38 -1.53 -20.81 -23.74
C VAL A 38 -1.15 -21.36 -22.36
N PRO A 39 -2.00 -21.24 -21.33
CA PRO A 39 -1.65 -21.68 -19.99
C PRO A 39 -1.66 -23.21 -19.89
N SER A 40 -0.61 -23.78 -19.31
CA SER A 40 -0.50 -25.20 -19.05
C SER A 40 -1.07 -25.53 -17.66
N ALA A 41 -1.66 -26.72 -17.54
CA ALA A 41 -2.36 -27.17 -16.34
C ALA A 41 -1.40 -27.27 -15.13
N GLY A 42 -1.35 -26.21 -14.33
CA GLY A 42 -0.46 -26.08 -13.17
C GLY A 42 -0.07 -24.63 -12.84
N GLU A 43 -0.43 -23.65 -13.67
CA GLU A 43 -0.22 -22.24 -13.37
C GLU A 43 -1.05 -21.78 -12.15
N PRO A 44 -0.48 -20.97 -11.22
CA PRO A 44 -1.27 -20.25 -10.23
C PRO A 44 -2.36 -19.44 -10.97
N PRO A 45 -3.53 -19.21 -10.35
CA PRO A 45 -4.68 -18.66 -11.06
C PRO A 45 -4.26 -17.38 -11.79
N ALA A 46 -4.33 -17.43 -13.13
CA ALA A 46 -4.01 -16.30 -13.98
C ALA A 46 -4.82 -15.08 -13.52
N GLY A 47 -4.18 -14.14 -12.81
CA GLY A 47 -4.87 -12.96 -12.31
C GLY A 47 -4.20 -12.22 -11.15
N PHE A 48 -3.58 -12.90 -10.18
CA PHE A 48 -2.98 -12.22 -9.02
C PHE A 48 -1.46 -12.12 -9.12
N ASP A 49 -0.97 -10.91 -9.36
CA ASP A 49 0.44 -10.54 -9.29
C ASP A 49 0.63 -9.46 -8.21
N PRO A 50 1.30 -9.77 -7.08
CA PRO A 50 1.48 -8.83 -5.98
C PRO A 50 2.31 -7.60 -6.37
N VAL A 51 3.23 -7.72 -7.33
CA VAL A 51 4.06 -6.59 -7.81
C VAL A 51 3.18 -5.60 -8.57
N VAL A 52 2.32 -6.08 -9.47
CA VAL A 52 1.39 -5.22 -10.22
C VAL A 52 0.44 -4.47 -9.29
N VAL A 53 -0.10 -5.16 -8.27
CA VAL A 53 -0.99 -4.53 -7.28
C VAL A 53 -0.21 -3.55 -6.40
N ALA A 54 1.00 -3.89 -5.97
CA ALA A 54 1.88 -2.99 -5.22
C ALA A 54 2.20 -1.71 -6.01
N SER A 55 2.50 -1.80 -7.30
CA SER A 55 2.72 -0.60 -8.14
C SER A 55 1.46 0.29 -8.25
N ARG A 56 0.25 -0.29 -8.23
CA ARG A 56 -1.00 0.50 -8.17
C ARG A 56 -1.16 1.20 -6.83
N LEU A 57 -0.95 0.49 -5.73
CA LEU A 57 -0.98 1.06 -4.38
C LEU A 57 0.05 2.18 -4.22
N ARG A 58 1.26 2.00 -4.74
CA ARG A 58 2.28 3.05 -4.77
C ARG A 58 1.78 4.30 -5.47
N ARG A 59 1.24 4.16 -6.69
CA ARG A 59 0.67 5.31 -7.44
C ARG A 59 -0.44 6.02 -6.66
N MET A 60 -1.27 5.28 -5.92
CA MET A 60 -2.26 5.88 -5.02
C MET A 60 -1.60 6.70 -3.91
N GLY A 61 -0.56 6.16 -3.28
CA GLY A 61 0.24 6.85 -2.27
C GLY A 61 0.95 8.10 -2.81
N ASP A 62 1.51 8.03 -4.02
CA ASP A 62 2.18 9.15 -4.68
C ASP A 62 1.22 10.29 -5.04
N HIS A 63 0.00 9.95 -5.46
CA HIS A 63 -1.05 10.94 -5.73
C HIS A 63 -1.67 11.52 -4.45
N CYS A 64 -1.49 10.87 -3.29
CA CYS A 64 -1.92 11.44 -2.03
C CYS A 64 -1.08 12.70 -1.74
N ASN A 65 -1.73 13.85 -1.58
CA ASN A 65 -1.06 15.13 -1.36
C ASN A 65 -1.01 15.54 0.12
N VAL A 66 -1.35 14.63 1.04
CA VAL A 66 -1.31 14.90 2.48
C VAL A 66 0.08 15.36 2.89
N ASP A 67 0.16 16.51 3.54
CA ASP A 67 1.39 17.09 4.07
C ASP A 67 1.49 16.77 5.56
N PHE A 68 2.29 15.76 5.89
CA PHE A 68 2.46 15.29 7.26
C PHE A 68 3.07 16.33 8.19
N GLU A 69 3.80 17.33 7.67
CA GLU A 69 4.38 18.39 8.50
C GLU A 69 3.33 19.44 8.90
N ARG A 70 2.26 19.57 8.11
CA ARG A 70 1.15 20.49 8.38
C ARG A 70 0.05 19.87 9.22
N VAL A 71 -0.06 18.54 9.21
CA VAL A 71 -1.06 17.83 10.02
C VAL A 71 -0.53 17.65 11.44
N SER A 72 -1.23 18.25 12.41
CA SER A 72 -0.95 18.02 13.82
C SER A 72 -1.81 16.86 14.33
N SER A 73 -1.17 15.73 14.60
CA SER A 73 -1.79 14.56 15.25
C SER A 73 -0.76 13.91 16.18
N GLU A 74 -1.18 13.61 17.41
CA GLU A 74 -0.31 12.93 18.38
C GLU A 74 0.14 11.56 17.86
N ALA A 75 -0.79 10.79 17.27
CA ALA A 75 -0.46 9.49 16.69
C ALA A 75 0.58 9.62 15.56
N LEU A 76 0.43 10.63 14.69
CA LEU A 76 1.41 10.89 13.63
C LEU A 76 2.79 11.24 14.20
N ALA A 77 2.85 12.12 15.20
CA ALA A 77 4.10 12.50 15.85
C ALA A 77 4.81 11.29 16.48
N GLU A 78 4.07 10.37 17.09
CA GLU A 78 4.62 9.15 17.69
C GLU A 78 5.11 8.16 16.63
N VAL A 79 4.36 7.98 15.52
CA VAL A 79 4.78 7.14 14.39
C VAL A 79 6.06 7.68 13.74
N LEU A 80 6.17 9.01 13.56
CA LEU A 80 7.38 9.65 13.03
C LEU A 80 8.61 9.49 13.94
N LYS A 81 8.41 9.22 15.25
CA LYS A 81 9.49 8.83 16.18
C LYS A 81 9.83 7.33 16.13
N GLY A 82 9.14 6.56 15.29
CA GLY A 82 9.32 5.12 15.11
C GLY A 82 8.38 4.25 15.94
N LYS A 83 7.34 4.80 16.58
CA LYS A 83 6.34 3.99 17.30
C LYS A 83 5.31 3.42 16.33
N MET A 84 5.69 2.36 15.63
CA MET A 84 4.87 1.74 14.58
C MET A 84 3.53 1.19 15.10
N GLU A 85 3.39 0.90 16.39
CA GLU A 85 2.11 0.54 17.04
C GLU A 85 1.03 1.65 16.93
N LYS A 86 1.43 2.89 16.66
CA LYS A 86 0.53 4.03 16.44
C LYS A 86 0.15 4.22 14.97
N PHE A 87 0.69 3.40 14.07
CA PHE A 87 0.52 3.54 12.62
C PHE A 87 -0.96 3.54 12.21
N GLY A 88 -1.73 2.54 12.66
CA GLY A 88 -3.16 2.47 12.36
C GLY A 88 -3.97 3.68 12.84
N ALA A 89 -3.67 4.18 14.05
CA ALA A 89 -4.33 5.37 14.59
C ALA A 89 -3.96 6.64 13.81
N ALA A 90 -2.70 6.77 13.38
CA ALA A 90 -2.26 7.87 12.54
C ALA A 90 -2.96 7.84 11.18
N VAL A 91 -3.00 6.67 10.53
CA VAL A 91 -3.69 6.47 9.25
C VAL A 91 -5.17 6.81 9.36
N ASP A 92 -5.90 6.30 10.35
CA ASP A 92 -7.34 6.60 10.52
C ASP A 92 -7.58 8.10 10.70
N SER A 93 -6.81 8.75 11.59
CA SER A 93 -6.88 10.19 11.84
C SER A 93 -6.63 11.02 10.57
N LEU A 94 -5.59 10.67 9.82
CA LEU A 94 -5.22 11.33 8.56
C LEU A 94 -6.28 11.09 7.48
N SER A 95 -6.79 9.86 7.38
CA SER A 95 -7.79 9.47 6.39
C SER A 95 -9.09 10.23 6.59
N ARG A 96 -9.56 10.36 7.85
CA ARG A 96 -10.75 11.16 8.17
C ARG A 96 -10.53 12.63 7.86
N SER A 97 -9.41 13.19 8.28
CA SER A 97 -9.07 14.60 8.02
C SER A 97 -9.02 14.91 6.52
N TRP A 98 -8.39 14.04 5.73
CA TRP A 98 -8.26 14.23 4.28
C TRP A 98 -9.57 13.97 3.53
N SER A 99 -10.36 12.97 3.94
CA SER A 99 -11.71 12.73 3.37
C SER A 99 -12.63 13.94 3.59
N ASN A 100 -12.55 14.60 4.75
CA ASN A 100 -13.32 15.81 5.02
C ASN A 100 -12.94 16.99 4.10
N GLN A 101 -11.70 17.02 3.62
CA GLN A 101 -11.21 18.05 2.70
C GLN A 101 -11.48 17.71 1.22
N ASN A 102 -11.68 16.42 0.91
CA ASN A 102 -11.85 15.89 -0.45
C ASN A 102 -13.10 14.98 -0.46
N PRO A 103 -14.31 15.56 -0.37
CA PRO A 103 -15.56 14.80 -0.23
C PRO A 103 -15.88 13.92 -1.45
N GLU A 104 -15.21 14.13 -2.58
CA GLU A 104 -15.29 13.31 -3.78
C GLU A 104 -14.58 11.96 -3.65
N LEU A 105 -13.66 11.83 -2.69
CA LEU A 105 -12.92 10.60 -2.46
C LEU A 105 -13.58 9.75 -1.38
N VAL A 106 -13.86 8.49 -1.70
CA VAL A 106 -14.36 7.53 -0.73
C VAL A 106 -13.28 7.20 0.31
N TYR A 107 -13.71 7.00 1.56
CA TYR A 107 -12.84 6.78 2.71
C TYR A 107 -11.85 5.65 2.49
N GLU A 108 -12.24 4.57 1.84
CA GLU A 108 -11.40 3.38 1.64
C GLU A 108 -10.24 3.65 0.70
N ARG A 109 -10.46 4.41 -0.38
CA ARG A 109 -9.38 4.85 -1.27
C ARG A 109 -8.46 5.84 -0.58
N VAL A 110 -9.03 6.77 0.19
CA VAL A 110 -8.26 7.71 1.03
C VAL A 110 -7.38 6.93 2.01
N PHE A 111 -7.95 5.95 2.71
CA PHE A 111 -7.26 5.12 3.69
C PHE A 111 -6.08 4.39 3.07
N LEU A 112 -6.28 3.69 1.95
CA LEU A 112 -5.20 3.00 1.25
C LEU A 112 -4.10 3.97 0.80
N SER A 113 -4.48 5.11 0.22
CA SER A 113 -3.53 6.11 -0.26
C SER A 113 -2.70 6.72 0.88
N VAL A 114 -3.35 7.11 1.98
CA VAL A 114 -2.70 7.66 3.18
C VAL A 114 -1.80 6.63 3.84
N SER A 115 -2.24 5.36 3.93
CA SER A 115 -1.45 4.28 4.52
C SER A 115 -0.14 4.08 3.76
N VAL A 116 -0.23 3.98 2.44
CA VAL A 116 0.95 3.79 1.57
C VAL A 116 1.86 5.02 1.64
N LYS A 117 1.29 6.23 1.52
CA LYS A 117 2.07 7.47 1.60
C LYS A 117 2.83 7.60 2.93
N LEU A 118 2.15 7.32 4.05
CA LEU A 118 2.77 7.41 5.37
C LEU A 118 3.88 6.38 5.51
N LEU A 119 3.66 5.14 5.06
CA LEU A 119 4.70 4.11 5.08
C LEU A 119 5.92 4.51 4.24
N MET A 120 5.71 5.03 3.03
CA MET A 120 6.80 5.51 2.15
C MET A 120 7.58 6.66 2.79
N HIS A 121 6.90 7.59 3.46
CA HIS A 121 7.54 8.68 4.19
C HIS A 121 8.38 8.17 5.37
N LEU A 122 7.88 7.15 6.09
CA LEU A 122 8.62 6.52 7.18
C LEU A 122 9.83 5.73 6.67
N ALA A 123 9.71 5.02 5.56
CA ALA A 123 10.82 4.30 4.94
C ALA A 123 11.97 5.25 4.58
N LYS A 124 11.65 6.46 4.10
CA LYS A 124 12.63 7.50 3.78
C LYS A 124 13.23 8.17 5.03
N LYS A 125 12.44 8.41 6.08
CA LYS A 125 12.89 9.14 7.28
C LYS A 125 13.51 8.26 8.36
N VAL A 126 13.06 7.01 8.50
CA VAL A 126 13.35 6.13 9.64
C VAL A 126 13.53 4.67 9.18
N SER A 127 14.27 4.48 8.07
CA SER A 127 14.40 3.20 7.33
C SER A 127 14.59 1.97 8.22
N ASP A 128 15.48 2.00 9.21
CA ASP A 128 15.77 0.87 10.12
C ASP A 128 14.61 0.42 11.04
N LYS A 129 13.56 1.23 11.20
CA LYS A 129 12.46 0.94 12.16
C LYS A 129 11.13 0.61 11.49
N VAL A 130 11.07 0.64 10.17
CA VAL A 130 9.81 0.42 9.46
C VAL A 130 9.45 -1.06 9.47
N ASN A 131 8.50 -1.43 10.33
CA ASN A 131 7.86 -2.73 10.26
C ASN A 131 6.71 -2.67 9.24
N TYR A 132 6.98 -3.10 8.01
CA TYR A 132 5.99 -3.11 6.92
C TYR A 132 4.77 -3.98 7.24
N LYS A 133 4.88 -4.98 8.13
CA LYS A 133 3.74 -5.82 8.54
C LYS A 133 2.60 -4.99 9.14
N GLN A 134 2.91 -3.84 9.72
CA GLN A 134 1.90 -2.92 10.26
C GLN A 134 0.96 -2.38 9.17
N LEU A 135 1.42 -2.24 7.92
CA LEU A 135 0.53 -1.88 6.82
C LEU A 135 -0.45 -3.02 6.52
N ALA A 136 0.03 -4.26 6.46
CA ALA A 136 -0.83 -5.43 6.24
C ALA A 136 -1.84 -5.61 7.39
N GLU A 137 -1.40 -5.46 8.64
CA GLU A 137 -2.26 -5.54 9.83
C GLU A 137 -3.37 -4.48 9.79
N VAL A 138 -3.03 -3.24 9.45
CA VAL A 138 -3.98 -2.12 9.39
C VAL A 138 -5.01 -2.29 8.26
N ILE A 139 -4.59 -2.82 7.10
CA ILE A 139 -5.51 -3.12 6.00
C ILE A 139 -6.40 -4.31 6.35
N ASN A 140 -5.82 -5.41 6.84
CA ASN A 140 -6.56 -6.62 7.20
C ASN A 140 -7.55 -6.39 8.36
N GLY A 141 -7.19 -5.51 9.31
CA GLY A 141 -8.04 -5.13 10.44
C GLY A 141 -9.17 -4.17 10.09
N ASN A 142 -9.18 -3.56 8.89
CA ASN A 142 -10.20 -2.61 8.47
C ASN A 142 -11.28 -3.29 7.61
N SER A 143 -12.36 -3.72 8.24
CA SER A 143 -13.46 -4.43 7.58
C SER A 143 -14.14 -3.64 6.46
N GLN A 144 -14.18 -2.31 6.58
CA GLN A 144 -14.75 -1.44 5.54
C GLN A 144 -13.87 -1.44 4.29
N VAL A 145 -12.54 -1.30 4.45
CA VAL A 145 -11.58 -1.37 3.34
C VAL A 145 -11.58 -2.75 2.70
N ARG A 146 -11.60 -3.82 3.51
CA ARG A 146 -11.72 -5.19 2.98
C ARG A 146 -12.99 -5.38 2.16
N SER A 147 -14.15 -4.99 2.70
CA SER A 147 -15.43 -5.12 2.00
C SER A 147 -15.44 -4.32 0.70
N TYR A 148 -14.83 -3.13 0.70
CA TYR A 148 -14.65 -2.32 -0.49
C TYR A 148 -13.83 -3.04 -1.56
N ILE A 149 -12.66 -3.59 -1.20
CA ILE A 149 -11.79 -4.31 -2.13
C ILE A 149 -12.50 -5.55 -2.70
N GLU A 150 -13.14 -6.34 -1.84
CA GLU A 150 -13.89 -7.53 -2.25
C GLU A 150 -15.06 -7.18 -3.20
N ALA A 151 -15.80 -6.10 -2.92
CA ALA A 151 -16.88 -5.62 -3.80
C ALA A 151 -16.38 -5.16 -5.18
N HIS A 152 -15.11 -4.75 -5.30
CA HIS A 152 -14.49 -4.38 -6.57
C HIS A 152 -13.80 -5.55 -7.28
N GLY A 153 -13.98 -6.79 -6.79
CA GLY A 153 -13.40 -8.00 -7.39
C GLY A 153 -12.02 -8.36 -6.83
N GLY A 154 -11.72 -7.95 -5.60
CA GLY A 154 -10.50 -8.26 -4.89
C GLY A 154 -9.31 -7.38 -5.30
N TRP A 155 -8.13 -7.70 -4.76
CA TRP A 155 -6.89 -6.95 -5.00
C TRP A 155 -6.52 -6.81 -6.49
N VAL A 156 -6.84 -7.81 -7.30
CA VAL A 156 -6.52 -7.83 -8.74
C VAL A 156 -7.22 -6.71 -9.52
N ARG A 157 -8.44 -6.35 -9.12
CA ARG A 157 -9.33 -5.43 -9.85
C ARG A 157 -9.48 -4.07 -9.18
N MET A 158 -8.86 -3.87 -8.02
CA MET A 158 -8.83 -2.59 -7.32
C MET A 158 -7.97 -1.54 -8.05
#